data_AF-A0A929SI12-F1
#
_entry.id   AF-A0A929SI12-F1
#
_cell.length_a   1.000
_cell.length_b   1.000
_cell.length_c   1.000
_cell.angle_alpha   90.00
_cell.angle_beta   90.00
_cell.angle_gamma   90.00
#
_symmetry.space_group_name_H-M   'P 1'
#
loop_
_entity.id
_entity.type
_entity.pdbx_description
1 polymer ?
#
loop_
_entity_poly.entity_id
_entity_poly.type
_entity_poly.pdbx_seq_one_letter_code
_entity_poly.pdbx_strand_id
1 'polypeptide(L)' 'MILDQLIGFFSSDMGIDLGTANTLVLVKDKGIIINEPSVVAVQREKYGKQKILAVGHEAKEMVGKTPGDIEAIRPMRD' A
#
# COMPACT_ATOMS: atom_id res chain seq x y z
N MET A 1 -15.98 27.70 4.18
CA MET A 1 -15.58 29.07 3.80
C MET A 1 -15.18 29.08 2.32
N ILE A 2 -15.28 30.21 1.62
CA ILE A 2 -14.98 30.33 0.16
C ILE A 2 -13.60 29.76 -0.20
N LEU A 3 -12.64 29.86 0.72
CA LEU A 3 -11.30 29.30 0.58
C LEU A 3 -11.30 27.77 0.52
N ASP A 4 -12.17 27.09 1.29
CA ASP A 4 -12.30 25.63 1.29
C ASP A 4 -12.87 25.12 -0.04
N GLN A 5 -13.75 25.90 -0.68
CA GLN A 5 -14.30 25.57 -1.99
C GLN A 5 -13.23 25.70 -3.09
N LEU A 6 -12.37 26.71 -3.01
CA LEU A 6 -11.25 26.89 -3.93
C LEU A 6 -10.19 25.80 -3.75
N ILE A 7 -9.84 25.43 -2.51
CA ILE A 7 -8.90 24.33 -2.22
C ILE A 7 -9.50 22.97 -2.61
N GLY A 8 -10.79 22.75 -2.36
CA GLY A 8 -11.50 21.53 -2.75
C GLY A 8 -11.51 21.30 -4.26
N PHE A 9 -11.55 22.38 -5.06
CA PHE A 9 -11.44 22.28 -6.53
C PHE A 9 -10.06 21.81 -7.02
N PHE A 10 -9.01 22.01 -6.22
CA PHE A 10 -7.66 21.47 -6.48
C PHE A 10 -7.40 20.15 -5.73
N SER A 11 -8.34 19.68 -4.92
CA SER A 11 -8.23 18.40 -4.23
C SER A 11 -8.56 17.25 -5.19
N SER A 12 -7.76 16.18 -5.17
CA SER A 12 -8.05 14.97 -5.95
C SER A 12 -8.89 14.03 -5.08
N ASP A 13 -10.22 14.04 -5.29
CA ASP A 13 -11.12 13.06 -4.66
C ASP A 13 -10.61 11.64 -4.95
N MET A 14 -10.40 10.85 -3.90
CA MET A 14 -9.81 9.52 -3.98
C MET A 14 -10.62 8.49 -3.18
N GLY A 15 -10.82 7.31 -3.75
CA GLY A 15 -11.30 6.12 -3.07
C GLY A 15 -10.20 5.08 -2.94
N ILE A 16 -10.09 4.43 -1.78
CA ILE A 16 -9.12 3.36 -1.54
C ILE A 16 -9.87 2.11 -1.12
N ASP A 17 -9.65 1.01 -1.86
CA ASP A 17 -10.11 -0.32 -1.51
C ASP A 17 -8.93 -1.12 -0.98
N LEU A 18 -8.97 -1.48 0.30
CA LEU A 18 -7.93 -2.22 1.01
C LEU A 18 -8.31 -3.70 1.13
N GLY A 19 -8.22 -4.43 0.01
CA GLY A 19 -8.52 -5.86 -0.04
C GLY A 19 -7.43 -6.73 0.59
N THR A 20 -7.78 -7.96 0.96
CA THR A 20 -6.86 -9.00 1.49
C THR A 20 -5.79 -9.42 0.47
N ALA A 21 -6.09 -9.29 -0.83
CA ALA A 21 -5.22 -9.69 -1.92
C ALA A 21 -4.62 -8.52 -2.70
N ASN A 22 -5.41 -7.49 -2.98
CA ASN A 22 -4.98 -6.29 -3.74
C ASN A 22 -5.55 -5.02 -3.11
N THR A 23 -4.81 -3.93 -3.25
CA THR A 23 -5.20 -2.57 -2.90
C THR A 23 -5.42 -1.79 -4.18
N LEU A 24 -6.58 -1.16 -4.29
CA LEU A 24 -6.94 -0.32 -5.42
C LEU A 24 -7.09 1.12 -4.97
N VAL A 25 -6.59 2.05 -5.78
CA VAL A 25 -6.81 3.48 -5.58
C VAL A 25 -7.50 4.03 -6.82
N LEU A 26 -8.67 4.61 -6.62
CA LEU A 26 -9.43 5.33 -7.63
C LEU A 26 -9.30 6.82 -7.38
N VAL A 27 -9.03 7.59 -8.42
CA VAL A 27 -9.14 9.04 -8.40
C VAL A 27 -10.29 9.46 -9.29
N LYS A 28 -11.15 10.34 -8.77
CA LYS A 28 -12.27 10.90 -9.52
C LYS A 28 -11.78 11.47 -10.85
N ASP A 29 -12.51 11.16 -11.92
CA ASP A 29 -12.21 11.52 -13.32
C ASP A 29 -10.92 10.90 -13.91
N LYS A 30 -10.15 10.11 -13.14
CA LYS A 30 -8.98 9.35 -13.62
C LYS A 30 -9.18 7.84 -13.60
N GLY A 31 -10.17 7.35 -12.84
CA GLY A 31 -10.42 5.93 -12.65
C GLY A 31 -9.41 5.29 -11.69
N ILE A 32 -9.18 3.99 -11.83
CA ILE A 32 -8.23 3.24 -11.00
C ILE A 32 -6.81 3.60 -11.42
N ILE A 33 -6.07 4.27 -10.54
CA ILE A 33 -4.69 4.69 -10.78
C ILE A 33 -3.66 3.78 -10.11
N ILE A 34 -4.07 2.98 -9.12
CA ILE A 34 -3.22 1.98 -8.46
C ILE A 34 -4.01 0.67 -8.37
N ASN A 35 -3.36 -0.43 -8.71
CA ASN A 35 -3.83 -1.79 -8.50
C ASN A 35 -2.61 -2.66 -8.15
N GLU A 36 -2.32 -2.76 -6.86
CA GLU A 36 -1.14 -3.42 -6.33
C GLU A 36 -1.53 -4.56 -5.40
N PRO A 37 -0.79 -5.68 -5.35
CA PRO A 37 -0.96 -6.67 -4.32
C PRO A 37 -0.90 -6.07 -2.90
N SER A 38 -1.79 -6.49 -2.01
CA SER A 38 -1.78 -6.10 -0.59
C SER A 38 -0.70 -6.88 0.17
N VAL A 39 0.56 -6.68 -0.24
CA VAL A 39 1.75 -7.36 0.29
C VAL A 39 2.81 -6.32 0.62
N VAL A 40 3.49 -6.53 1.75
CA VAL A 40 4.65 -5.72 2.17
C VAL A 40 5.78 -6.67 2.55
N ALA A 41 7.00 -6.39 2.08
CA ALA A 41 8.20 -7.07 2.53
C ALA A 41 8.86 -6.23 3.61
N VAL A 42 9.06 -6.81 4.79
CA VAL A 42 9.67 -6.15 5.95
C VAL A 42 10.91 -6.90 6.42
N GLN A 43 11.93 -6.16 6.85
CA GLN A 43 13.08 -6.69 7.58
C GLN A 43 12.91 -6.43 9.07
N ARG A 44 13.06 -7.46 9.90
CA ARG A 44 13.04 -7.34 11.36
C ARG A 44 14.42 -6.91 11.87
N GLU A 45 14.50 -5.70 12.39
CA GLU A 45 15.71 -5.17 12.99
C GLU A 45 15.80 -5.49 14.50
N LYS A 46 16.94 -5.12 15.11
CA LYS A 46 17.14 -5.24 16.56
C LYS A 46 16.09 -4.43 17.32
N TYR A 47 15.73 -4.91 18.51
CA TYR A 47 14.74 -4.29 19.39
C TYR A 47 13.32 -4.21 18.80
N GLY A 48 12.98 -5.11 17.86
CA GLY A 48 11.62 -5.26 17.34
C GLY A 48 11.18 -4.22 16.32
N LYS A 49 12.09 -3.36 15.85
CA LYS A 49 11.79 -2.43 14.74
C LYS A 49 11.62 -3.21 13.44
N GLN A 50 10.76 -2.70 12.56
CA GLN A 50 10.57 -3.25 11.21
C GLN A 50 10.91 -2.18 10.18
N LYS A 51 11.70 -2.56 9.18
CA LYS A 51 12.02 -1.72 8.03
C LYS A 51 11.29 -2.25 6.80
N ILE A 52 10.55 -1.39 6.11
CA ILE A 52 9.92 -1.75 4.83
C ILE A 52 11.00 -1.82 3.76
N LEU A 53 11.06 -2.95 3.06
CA LEU A 53 11.96 -3.17 1.93
C LEU A 53 11.26 -2.97 0.58
N ALA A 54 10.03 -3.46 0.46
CA ALA A 54 9.22 -3.37 -0.75
C ALA A 54 7.72 -3.41 -0.43
N VAL A 55 6.88 -2.97 -1.37
CA VAL A 55 5.41 -3.04 -1.33
C VAL A 55 4.87 -3.52 -2.68
N GLY A 56 3.62 -3.99 -2.72
CA GLY A 56 2.96 -4.29 -3.99
C GLY A 56 3.55 -5.51 -4.70
N HIS A 57 3.74 -5.40 -6.02
CA HIS A 57 4.28 -6.49 -6.85
C HIS A 57 5.66 -6.96 -6.40
N GLU A 58 6.58 -6.04 -6.10
CA GLU A 58 7.94 -6.38 -5.67
C GLU A 58 7.91 -7.18 -4.36
N ALA A 59 7.10 -6.77 -3.38
CA ALA A 59 6.91 -7.54 -2.16
C ALA A 59 6.25 -8.90 -2.39
N LYS A 60 5.30 -8.99 -3.34
CA LYS A 60 4.64 -10.25 -3.70
C LYS A 60 5.61 -11.25 -4.32
N GLU A 61 6.57 -10.81 -5.12
CA GLU A 61 7.58 -11.68 -5.72
C GLU A 61 8.49 -12.35 -4.69
N MET A 62 8.64 -11.72 -3.51
CA MET A 62 9.42 -12.20 -2.37
C MET A 62 8.66 -13.25 -1.54
N VAL A 63 7.35 -13.44 -1.73
CA VAL A 63 6.56 -14.43 -0.95
C VAL A 63 7.14 -15.83 -1.11
N GLY A 64 7.50 -16.45 0.02
CA GLY A 64 8.10 -17.78 0.07
C GLY A 64 9.57 -17.83 -0.38
N LYS A 65 10.22 -16.68 -0.59
CA LYS A 65 11.61 -16.56 -1.08
C LYS A 65 12.48 -15.65 -0.21
N THR A 66 12.00 -15.23 0.96
CA THR A 66 12.75 -14.32 1.84
C THR A 66 13.76 -15.09 2.71
N PRO A 67 15.02 -14.62 2.81
CA PRO A 67 16.00 -15.18 3.73
C PRO A 67 15.95 -14.52 5.11
N GLY A 68 16.35 -15.26 6.16
CA GLY A 68 16.73 -14.69 7.46
C GLY A 68 15.62 -13.91 8.15
N ASP A 69 15.87 -12.61 8.36
CA ASP A 69 15.02 -11.67 9.09
C ASP A 69 14.01 -10.93 8.21
N ILE A 70 13.89 -11.32 6.93
CA ILE A 70 12.96 -10.72 5.97
C ILE A 70 11.68 -11.56 5.88
N GLU A 71 10.54 -10.89 5.90
CA GLU A 71 9.22 -11.51 5.82
C GLU A 71 8.34 -10.75 4.82
N ALA A 72 7.68 -11.48 3.92
CA ALA A 72 6.63 -10.94 3.06
C ALA A 72 5.26 -11.21 3.71
N ILE A 73 4.59 -10.15 4.15
CA ILE A 73 3.33 -10.21 4.90
C ILE A 73 2.16 -9.66 4.07
N ARG A 74 0.95 -10.17 4.32
CA ARG A 74 -0.31 -9.59 3.82
C ARG A 74 -1.04 -8.95 4.99
N PRO A 75 -0.89 -7.64 5.23
CA PRO A 75 -1.36 -7.01 6.46
C PRO A 75 -2.88 -6.99 6.60
N MET A 76 -3.60 -7.10 5.48
CA MET A 76 -5.07 -7.13 5.45
C MET A 76 -5.63 -8.56 5.55
N ARG A 77 -4.76 -9.58 5.66
CA ARG A 77 -5.16 -10.98 5.83
C ARG A 77 -4.74 -11.41 7.23
N ASP A 78 -5.69 -11.95 8.00
CA ASP A 78 -5.54 -12.47 9.37
C ASP A 78 -4.11 -12.92 9.74
#